data_AF-A0A3N5HSK9-F1
#
_entry.id   AF-A0A3N5HSK9-F1
#
_cell.length_a   1.000
_cell.length_b   1.000
_cell.length_c   1.000
_cell.angle_alpha   90.00
_cell.angle_beta   90.00
_cell.angle_gamma   90.00
#
_symmetry.space_group_name_H-M   'P 1'
#
loop_
_entity.id
_entity.type
_entity.pdbx_description
1 polymer ?
#
loop_
_entity_poly.entity_id
_entity_poly.type
_entity_poly.pdbx_seq_one_letter_code
_entity_poly.pdbx_strand_id
1 'polypeptide(L)'
;MATVVAHDVVEGGQPPVAEAQPETRRERLPLGPLKTIHVYWLAGMSCDGCTISVAGATNPGIEGLLAGTVPAMPKVILHHPVLSPEAGTEFVKPFRDAADGKLGAPYVVVFEGSVADERIAERTGGYFSAMGVESISDGEGSRPVPTATWLKRMAPNAAATIAIGTCATWGGIPSAEGNPTGAMSVMDFLGKDYRSAFGLPVINIP
;
A
#
# COMPACT_ATOMS: atom_id res chain seq x y z
N MET A 1 34.19 38.23 -47.69
CA MET A 1 34.54 37.98 -46.26
C MET A 1 33.32 37.37 -45.58
N ALA A 2 33.33 36.06 -45.39
CA ALA A 2 32.45 35.36 -44.46
C ALA A 2 33.30 34.23 -43.89
N THR A 3 33.70 34.37 -42.63
CA THR A 3 34.56 33.43 -41.92
C THR A 3 33.69 32.28 -41.42
N VAL A 4 34.00 31.06 -41.83
CA VAL A 4 33.35 29.85 -41.29
C VAL A 4 33.88 29.64 -39.88
N VAL A 5 33.00 29.66 -38.89
CA VAL A 5 33.32 29.33 -37.50
C VAL A 5 33.38 27.81 -37.40
N ALA A 6 34.52 27.26 -36.99
CA ALA A 6 34.66 25.85 -36.69
C ALA A 6 33.79 25.52 -35.47
N HIS A 7 32.91 24.53 -35.60
CA HIS A 7 32.17 23.97 -34.47
C HIS A 7 33.10 23.03 -33.70
N ASP A 8 33.28 23.28 -32.41
CA ASP A 8 33.90 22.32 -31.50
C ASP A 8 33.00 21.09 -31.35
N VAL A 9 33.53 19.92 -31.71
CA VAL A 9 32.91 18.63 -31.43
C VAL A 9 33.20 18.30 -29.97
N VAL A 10 32.18 18.33 -29.12
CA VAL A 10 32.29 17.83 -27.75
C VAL A 10 32.26 16.31 -27.79
N GLU A 11 33.43 15.68 -27.64
CA GLU A 11 33.50 14.23 -27.42
C GLU A 11 32.91 13.89 -26.05
N GLY A 12 31.73 13.26 -26.05
CA GLY A 12 31.08 12.75 -24.85
C GLY A 12 31.77 11.48 -24.35
N GLY A 13 32.77 11.63 -23.48
CA GLY A 13 33.32 10.54 -22.68
C GLY A 13 32.57 10.40 -21.35
N GLN A 14 32.01 9.23 -21.08
CA GLN A 14 31.44 8.93 -19.76
C GLN A 14 32.58 8.89 -18.72
N PRO A 15 32.50 9.64 -17.61
CA PRO A 15 33.55 9.62 -16.61
C PRO A 15 33.70 8.20 -16.03
N PRO A 16 34.92 7.76 -15.69
CA PRO A 16 35.14 6.42 -15.16
C PRO A 16 34.34 6.24 -13.86
N VAL A 17 33.55 5.17 -13.82
CA VAL A 17 32.87 4.74 -12.60
C VAL A 17 33.95 4.27 -11.63
N ALA A 18 34.05 4.93 -10.48
CA ALA A 18 34.98 4.51 -9.44
C ALA A 18 34.68 3.06 -9.04
N GLU A 19 35.70 2.20 -9.04
CA GLU A 19 35.58 0.83 -8.56
C GLU A 19 35.07 0.85 -7.11
N ALA A 20 33.96 0.14 -6.87
CA ALA A 20 33.41 -0.01 -5.54
C ALA A 20 34.44 -0.73 -4.66
N GLN A 21 34.86 -0.07 -3.58
CA GLN A 21 35.72 -0.70 -2.59
C GLN A 21 35.01 -1.93 -2.00
N PRO A 22 35.73 -3.02 -1.69
CA PRO A 22 35.12 -4.20 -1.10
C PRO A 22 34.50 -3.80 0.23
N GLU A 23 33.16 -3.85 0.31
CA GLU A 23 32.45 -3.51 1.54
C GLU A 23 32.93 -4.45 2.65
N THR A 24 33.57 -3.87 3.67
CA THR A 24 33.84 -4.55 4.93
C THR A 24 32.53 -5.17 5.39
N ARG A 25 32.48 -6.49 5.55
CA ARG A 25 31.31 -7.26 5.99
C ARG A 25 30.70 -6.58 7.21
N ARG A 26 29.71 -5.71 6.99
CA ARG A 26 28.94 -5.07 8.05
C ARG A 26 28.33 -6.22 8.83
N GLU A 27 28.72 -6.36 10.09
CA GLU A 27 28.05 -7.27 11.01
C GLU A 27 26.56 -7.01 10.88
N ARG A 28 25.81 -8.04 10.44
CA ARG A 28 24.37 -7.91 10.21
C ARG A 28 23.77 -7.54 11.56
N LEU A 29 23.30 -6.29 11.68
CA LEU A 29 22.53 -5.85 12.83
C LEU A 29 21.47 -6.91 13.12
N PRO A 30 21.34 -7.38 14.38
CA PRO A 30 20.42 -8.45 14.71
C PRO A 30 19.02 -8.03 14.24
N LEU A 31 18.39 -8.87 13.42
CA LEU A 31 17.01 -8.67 13.03
C LEU A 31 16.17 -8.58 14.31
N GLY A 32 15.22 -7.64 14.35
CA GLY A 32 14.20 -7.60 15.39
C GLY A 32 13.43 -8.94 15.46
N PRO A 33 12.53 -9.13 16.44
CA PRO A 33 11.83 -10.40 16.64
C PRO A 33 11.03 -10.87 15.40
N LEU A 34 10.69 -9.94 14.49
CA LEU A 34 10.02 -10.24 13.23
C LEU A 34 11.05 -10.44 12.10
N LYS A 35 11.06 -11.63 11.51
CA LYS A 35 11.86 -11.94 10.32
C LYS A 35 11.19 -11.46 9.03
N THR A 36 9.85 -11.51 9.00
CA THR A 36 9.02 -11.20 7.85
C THR A 36 7.75 -10.49 8.31
N ILE A 37 7.21 -9.60 7.47
CA ILE A 37 5.91 -8.97 7.70
C ILE A 37 5.11 -8.90 6.41
N HIS A 38 3.82 -9.22 6.49
CA HIS A 38 2.90 -9.05 5.37
C HIS A 38 2.40 -7.62 5.34
N VAL A 39 2.38 -7.00 4.17
CA VAL A 39 1.80 -5.66 3.96
C VAL A 39 0.66 -5.81 2.96
N TYR A 40 -0.55 -5.61 3.44
CA TYR A 40 -1.77 -5.62 2.63
C TYR A 40 -2.15 -4.19 2.27
N TRP A 41 -2.06 -3.86 0.99
CA TRP A 41 -2.36 -2.53 0.48
C TRP A 41 -3.77 -2.51 -0.12
N LEU A 42 -4.65 -1.71 0.47
CA LEU A 42 -6.02 -1.51 0.05
C LEU A 42 -6.13 -0.15 -0.67
N ALA A 43 -6.55 -0.15 -1.93
CA ALA A 43 -6.81 1.07 -2.69
C ALA A 43 -8.31 1.41 -2.65
N GLY A 44 -8.68 2.42 -1.85
CA GLY A 44 -10.05 2.93 -1.68
C GLY A 44 -10.48 3.86 -2.82
N MET A 45 -10.96 5.06 -2.49
CA MET A 45 -11.14 6.14 -3.48
C MET A 45 -9.77 6.79 -3.75
N SER A 46 -8.98 6.04 -4.52
CA SER A 46 -7.56 6.29 -4.79
C SER A 46 -7.32 6.83 -6.20
N CYS A 47 -6.22 7.56 -6.38
CA CYS A 47 -5.63 7.87 -7.69
C CYS A 47 -4.31 7.12 -7.93
N ASP A 48 -3.94 6.24 -7.00
CA ASP A 48 -2.70 5.45 -6.95
C ASP A 48 -1.41 6.30 -6.91
N GLY A 49 -1.52 7.59 -6.61
CA GLY A 49 -0.39 8.50 -6.48
C GLY A 49 0.52 8.16 -5.30
N CYS A 50 -0.02 7.62 -4.21
CA CYS A 50 0.81 7.22 -3.06
C CYS A 50 1.59 5.95 -3.39
N THR A 51 0.97 5.02 -4.14
CA THR A 51 1.67 3.87 -4.74
C THR A 51 2.89 4.33 -5.54
N ILE A 52 2.69 5.23 -6.51
CA ILE A 52 3.79 5.72 -7.37
C ILE A 52 4.85 6.44 -6.54
N SER A 53 4.44 7.26 -5.56
CA SER A 53 5.37 7.95 -4.67
C SER A 53 6.22 6.98 -3.85
N VAL A 54 5.65 5.91 -3.31
CA VAL A 54 6.39 4.90 -2.54
C VAL A 54 7.30 4.07 -3.43
N ALA A 55 6.85 3.73 -4.65
CA ALA A 55 7.68 3.03 -5.63
C ALA A 55 8.92 3.84 -6.04
N GLY A 56 8.86 5.18 -5.96
CA GLY A 56 9.98 6.08 -6.21
C GLY A 56 10.96 6.28 -5.05
N ALA A 57 10.76 5.62 -3.90
CA ALA A 57 11.68 5.73 -2.76
C ALA A 57 13.08 5.18 -3.10
N THR A 58 14.14 5.84 -2.62
CA THR A 58 15.52 5.46 -2.93
C THR A 58 16.38 5.14 -1.70
N ASN A 59 15.92 5.44 -0.48
CA ASN A 59 16.71 5.22 0.73
C ASN A 59 15.85 4.90 1.98
N PRO A 60 15.53 3.63 2.23
CA PRO A 60 15.72 2.49 1.33
C PRO A 60 14.70 2.51 0.18
N GLY A 61 15.05 1.89 -0.94
CA GLY A 61 14.06 1.56 -1.98
C GLY A 61 13.18 0.38 -1.58
N ILE A 62 12.00 0.29 -2.21
CA ILE A 62 11.03 -0.78 -1.94
C ILE A 62 11.59 -2.16 -2.29
N GLU A 63 12.39 -2.26 -3.35
CA GLU A 63 13.06 -3.48 -3.79
C GLU A 63 13.97 -4.06 -2.71
N GLY A 64 14.62 -3.22 -1.90
CA GLY A 64 15.44 -3.68 -0.78
C GLY A 64 14.61 -4.30 0.33
N LEU A 65 13.44 -3.73 0.63
CA LEU A 65 12.49 -4.27 1.61
C LEU A 65 11.89 -5.60 1.15
N LEU A 66 11.55 -5.69 -0.15
CA LEU A 66 11.04 -6.92 -0.77
C LEU A 66 12.11 -8.02 -0.85
N ALA A 67 13.35 -7.66 -1.15
CA ALA A 67 14.48 -8.59 -1.19
C ALA A 67 14.95 -8.98 0.21
N GLY A 68 14.61 -8.21 1.25
CA GLY A 68 15.11 -8.41 2.61
C GLY A 68 16.59 -8.05 2.77
N THR A 69 17.08 -7.09 1.98
CA THR A 69 18.48 -6.63 2.00
C THR A 69 18.69 -5.41 2.89
N VAL A 70 17.62 -4.74 3.33
CA VAL A 70 17.69 -3.61 4.27
C VAL A 70 18.07 -4.11 5.66
N PRO A 71 19.21 -3.66 6.24
CA PRO A 71 19.66 -4.11 7.55
C PRO A 71 18.64 -3.80 8.66
N ALA A 72 18.53 -4.70 9.64
CA ALA A 72 17.64 -4.58 10.81
C ALA A 72 16.13 -4.47 10.51
N MET A 73 15.70 -4.61 9.26
CA MET A 73 14.29 -4.59 8.86
C MET A 73 13.79 -6.00 8.53
N PRO A 74 12.53 -6.35 8.87
CA PRO A 74 11.92 -7.58 8.39
C PRO A 74 11.79 -7.55 6.86
N LYS A 75 11.88 -8.72 6.22
CA LYS A 75 11.52 -8.84 4.81
C LYS A 75 10.03 -8.54 4.63
N VAL A 76 9.69 -7.71 3.65
CA VAL A 76 8.30 -7.37 3.33
C VAL A 76 7.74 -8.36 2.31
N ILE A 77 6.59 -8.96 2.64
CA ILE A 77 5.74 -9.66 1.67
C ILE A 77 4.60 -8.71 1.31
N LEU A 78 4.69 -8.12 0.12
CA LEU A 78 3.78 -7.08 -0.34
C LEU A 78 2.61 -7.67 -1.14
N HIS A 79 1.40 -7.35 -0.72
CA HIS A 79 0.15 -7.64 -1.42
C HIS A 79 -0.41 -6.30 -1.89
N HIS A 80 -0.14 -5.94 -3.14
CA HIS A 80 -0.39 -4.60 -3.67
C HIS A 80 -1.01 -4.65 -5.06
N PRO A 81 -2.17 -3.99 -5.30
CA PRO A 81 -2.93 -4.14 -6.55
C PRO A 81 -2.16 -3.76 -7.82
N VAL A 82 -1.24 -2.80 -7.73
CA VAL A 82 -0.38 -2.36 -8.86
C VAL A 82 0.91 -3.20 -9.03
N LEU A 83 1.48 -3.72 -7.94
CA LEU A 83 2.86 -4.27 -7.94
C LEU A 83 2.92 -5.79 -7.80
N SER A 84 1.83 -6.43 -7.37
CA SER A 84 1.78 -7.88 -7.24
C SER A 84 1.78 -8.56 -8.61
N PRO A 85 2.56 -9.64 -8.78
CA PRO A 85 2.52 -10.44 -10.01
C PRO A 85 1.24 -11.29 -10.10
N GLU A 86 0.63 -11.65 -8.97
CA GLU A 86 -0.66 -12.35 -8.92
C GLU A 86 -1.82 -11.41 -9.26
N ALA A 87 -2.86 -11.96 -9.90
CA ALA A 87 -4.09 -11.23 -10.23
C ALA A 87 -5.34 -12.06 -9.91
N GLY A 88 -6.49 -11.39 -9.85
CA GLY A 88 -7.79 -12.03 -9.64
C GLY A 88 -7.87 -12.84 -8.34
N THR A 89 -8.35 -14.08 -8.40
CA THR A 89 -8.57 -14.92 -7.23
C THR A 89 -7.30 -15.17 -6.42
N GLU A 90 -6.16 -15.40 -7.09
CA GLU A 90 -4.88 -15.68 -6.43
C GLU A 90 -4.37 -14.45 -5.67
N PHE A 91 -4.55 -13.24 -6.23
CA PHE A 91 -4.24 -12.00 -5.53
C PHE A 91 -5.13 -11.77 -4.30
N VAL A 92 -6.42 -12.07 -4.39
CA VAL A 92 -7.39 -11.80 -3.31
C VAL A 92 -7.34 -12.86 -2.20
N LYS A 93 -6.90 -14.08 -2.50
CA LYS A 93 -6.87 -15.19 -1.53
C LYS A 93 -6.06 -14.84 -0.25
N PRO A 94 -4.84 -14.28 -0.31
CA PRO A 94 -4.12 -13.85 0.89
C PRO A 94 -4.85 -12.82 1.74
N PHE A 95 -5.63 -11.92 1.14
CA PHE A 95 -6.46 -10.96 1.89
C PHE A 95 -7.56 -11.67 2.67
N ARG A 96 -8.23 -12.68 2.06
CA ARG A 96 -9.21 -13.53 2.76
C ARG A 96 -8.55 -14.28 3.91
N ASP A 97 -7.41 -14.92 3.67
CA ASP A 97 -6.71 -15.69 4.68
C ASP A 97 -6.29 -14.80 5.88
N ALA A 98 -5.88 -13.55 5.64
CA ALA A 98 -5.58 -12.59 6.70
C ALA A 98 -6.83 -12.11 7.45
N ALA A 99 -7.92 -11.80 6.74
CA ALA A 99 -9.20 -11.41 7.32
C ALA A 99 -9.81 -12.52 8.20
N ASP A 100 -9.65 -13.78 7.78
CA ASP A 100 -10.15 -14.97 8.48
C ASP A 100 -9.22 -15.44 9.62
N GLY A 101 -8.09 -14.78 9.85
CA GLY A 101 -7.10 -15.18 10.85
C GLY A 101 -6.32 -16.45 10.50
N LYS A 102 -6.36 -16.89 9.25
CA LYS A 102 -5.69 -18.10 8.73
C LYS A 102 -4.25 -17.85 8.27
N LEU A 103 -3.81 -16.58 8.19
CA LEU A 103 -2.47 -16.22 7.73
C LEU A 103 -1.34 -16.79 8.60
N GLY A 104 -1.56 -16.90 9.92
CA GLY A 104 -0.54 -17.40 10.85
C GLY A 104 0.69 -16.51 11.01
N ALA A 105 0.65 -15.26 10.54
CA ALA A 105 1.74 -14.28 10.62
C ALA A 105 1.19 -12.87 10.89
N PRO A 106 1.98 -11.97 11.51
CA PRO A 106 1.59 -10.59 11.68
C PRO A 106 1.56 -9.86 10.34
N TYR A 107 0.63 -8.92 10.21
CA TYR A 107 0.46 -8.13 9.00
C TYR A 107 0.12 -6.68 9.29
N VAL A 108 0.46 -5.81 8.35
CA VAL A 108 0.08 -4.40 8.33
C VAL A 108 -0.99 -4.21 7.27
N VAL A 109 -2.00 -3.40 7.57
CA VAL A 109 -2.95 -2.89 6.58
C VAL A 109 -2.52 -1.48 6.21
N VAL A 110 -2.19 -1.26 4.94
CA VAL A 110 -2.00 0.07 4.37
C VAL A 110 -3.26 0.41 3.60
N PHE A 111 -3.86 1.56 3.86
CA PHE A 111 -5.03 2.05 3.14
C PHE A 111 -4.65 3.33 2.39
N GLU A 112 -4.78 3.28 1.06
CA GLU A 112 -4.57 4.40 0.14
C GLU A 112 -5.91 4.88 -0.40
N GLY A 113 -6.10 6.20 -0.47
CA GLY A 113 -7.38 6.79 -0.87
C GLY A 113 -8.38 6.86 0.28
N SER A 114 -9.48 7.59 0.07
CA SER A 114 -10.49 7.80 1.12
C SER A 114 -11.39 6.59 1.25
N VAL A 115 -11.99 6.39 2.43
CA VAL A 115 -12.99 5.34 2.66
C VAL A 115 -14.36 5.86 2.24
N ALA A 116 -15.06 5.15 1.37
CA ALA A 116 -16.42 5.53 0.95
C ALA A 116 -17.46 5.07 1.98
N ASP A 117 -18.54 5.83 2.13
CA ASP A 117 -19.70 5.39 2.91
C ASP A 117 -20.58 4.46 2.07
N GLU A 118 -20.23 3.17 2.07
CA GLU A 118 -20.91 2.16 1.27
C GLU A 118 -22.39 1.98 1.65
N ARG A 119 -22.84 2.46 2.83
CA ARG A 119 -24.27 2.46 3.19
C ARG A 119 -25.11 3.29 2.23
N ILE A 120 -24.52 4.29 1.58
CA ILE A 120 -25.20 5.11 0.57
C ILE A 120 -25.41 4.28 -0.71
N ALA A 121 -24.39 3.58 -1.19
CA ALA A 121 -24.45 2.79 -2.41
C ALA A 121 -25.28 1.49 -2.24
N GLU A 122 -25.27 0.90 -1.04
CA GLU A 122 -26.08 -0.28 -0.69
C GLU A 122 -27.59 -0.04 -0.91
N ARG A 123 -28.07 1.20 -0.75
CA ARG A 123 -29.49 1.57 -0.99
C ARG A 123 -29.95 1.31 -2.41
N THR A 124 -29.04 1.27 -3.38
CA THR A 124 -29.31 0.99 -4.78
C THR A 124 -28.68 -0.32 -5.24
N GLY A 125 -28.17 -1.15 -4.31
CA GLY A 125 -27.48 -2.40 -4.61
C GLY A 125 -26.10 -2.20 -5.27
N GLY A 126 -25.50 -1.02 -5.13
CA GLY A 126 -24.20 -0.68 -5.71
C GLY A 126 -23.06 -0.67 -4.69
N TYR A 127 -21.91 -0.16 -5.12
CA TYR A 127 -20.72 0.11 -4.32
C TYR A 127 -19.95 1.27 -4.95
N PHE A 128 -19.11 1.98 -4.18
CA PHE A 128 -18.26 3.05 -4.71
C PHE A 128 -16.84 2.60 -5.04
N SER A 129 -16.21 1.82 -4.15
CA SER A 129 -14.86 1.29 -4.37
C SER A 129 -14.76 -0.15 -3.86
N ALA A 130 -14.33 -1.06 -4.74
CA ALA A 130 -14.24 -2.48 -4.42
C ALA A 130 -12.94 -3.10 -4.93
N MET A 131 -12.49 -4.13 -4.21
CA MET A 131 -11.33 -4.92 -4.57
C MET A 131 -11.68 -6.41 -4.44
N GLY A 132 -11.60 -7.14 -5.54
CA GLY A 132 -11.97 -8.55 -5.58
C GLY A 132 -13.48 -8.81 -5.49
N VAL A 133 -13.82 -10.09 -5.52
CA VAL A 133 -15.19 -10.61 -5.44
C VAL A 133 -15.29 -11.74 -4.43
N GLU A 134 -16.48 -11.90 -3.84
CA GLU A 134 -16.83 -13.04 -2.98
C GLU A 134 -18.18 -13.64 -3.38
N SER A 135 -18.36 -14.93 -3.10
CA SER A 135 -19.62 -15.65 -3.39
C SER A 135 -20.73 -15.23 -2.43
N ILE A 136 -21.96 -15.14 -2.91
CA ILE A 136 -23.13 -14.68 -2.12
C ILE A 136 -23.79 -15.84 -1.36
N SER A 137 -23.83 -17.05 -1.95
CA SER A 137 -24.42 -18.24 -1.34
C SER A 137 -23.89 -19.52 -2.00
N ASP A 138 -23.08 -20.33 -1.31
CA ASP A 138 -22.60 -21.68 -1.74
C ASP A 138 -22.38 -21.90 -3.26
N GLY A 139 -21.90 -20.88 -3.99
CA GLY A 139 -21.63 -20.94 -5.44
C GLY A 139 -22.61 -20.22 -6.36
N GLU A 140 -23.79 -19.81 -5.88
CA GLU A 140 -24.79 -19.07 -6.66
C GLU A 140 -24.53 -17.56 -6.55
N GLY A 141 -23.85 -17.00 -7.55
CA GLY A 141 -23.59 -15.57 -7.68
C GLY A 141 -22.36 -15.07 -6.93
N SER A 142 -21.85 -13.91 -7.37
CA SER A 142 -20.72 -13.21 -6.76
C SER A 142 -21.02 -11.72 -6.63
N ARG A 143 -20.40 -11.08 -5.64
CA ARG A 143 -20.47 -9.64 -5.43
C ARG A 143 -19.07 -9.05 -5.28
N PRO A 144 -18.85 -7.82 -5.75
CA PRO A 144 -17.66 -7.05 -5.41
C PRO A 144 -17.56 -6.85 -3.90
N VAL A 145 -16.34 -6.89 -3.37
CA VAL A 145 -16.07 -6.63 -1.95
C VAL A 145 -15.60 -5.20 -1.79
N PRO A 146 -16.39 -4.30 -1.18
CA PRO A 146 -15.96 -2.93 -0.98
C PRO A 146 -14.65 -2.86 -0.19
N THR A 147 -13.77 -1.92 -0.52
CA THR A 147 -12.49 -1.76 0.19
C THR A 147 -12.69 -1.35 1.66
N ALA A 148 -13.76 -0.63 1.95
CA ALA A 148 -14.24 -0.38 3.32
C ALA A 148 -14.56 -1.69 4.07
N THR A 149 -15.10 -2.70 3.38
CA THR A 149 -15.36 -4.03 3.97
C THR A 149 -14.07 -4.77 4.28
N TRP A 150 -13.07 -4.71 3.39
CA TRP A 150 -11.73 -5.25 3.67
C TRP A 150 -11.09 -4.58 4.88
N LEU A 151 -11.09 -3.26 4.93
CA LEU A 151 -10.56 -2.49 6.04
C LEU A 151 -11.24 -2.89 7.36
N LYS A 152 -12.57 -2.98 7.37
CA LYS A 152 -13.35 -3.40 8.54
C LYS A 152 -13.00 -4.82 9.02
N ARG A 153 -12.77 -5.76 8.10
CA ARG A 153 -12.44 -7.15 8.42
C ARG A 153 -11.00 -7.31 8.93
N MET A 154 -10.06 -6.56 8.36
CA MET A 154 -8.62 -6.76 8.58
C MET A 154 -8.03 -5.86 9.66
N ALA A 155 -8.48 -4.61 9.78
CA ALA A 155 -7.90 -3.65 10.74
C ALA A 155 -7.88 -4.14 12.20
N PRO A 156 -8.90 -4.85 12.73
CA PRO A 156 -8.88 -5.30 14.14
C PRO A 156 -7.74 -6.26 14.47
N ASN A 157 -7.30 -7.08 13.51
CA ASN A 157 -6.28 -8.11 13.71
C ASN A 157 -4.92 -7.72 13.11
N ALA A 158 -4.83 -6.57 12.44
CA ALA A 158 -3.58 -6.05 11.92
C ALA A 158 -2.62 -5.67 13.06
N ALA A 159 -1.33 -5.90 12.89
CA ALA A 159 -0.30 -5.38 13.77
C ALA A 159 -0.30 -3.83 13.77
N ALA A 160 -0.53 -3.23 12.61
CA ALA A 160 -0.74 -1.80 12.45
C ALA A 160 -1.69 -1.52 11.27
N THR A 161 -2.39 -0.38 11.34
CA THR A 161 -3.12 0.19 10.22
C THR A 161 -2.53 1.54 9.88
N ILE A 162 -2.09 1.69 8.63
CA ILE A 162 -1.47 2.89 8.09
C ILE A 162 -2.43 3.51 7.09
N ALA A 163 -2.78 4.77 7.29
CA ALA A 163 -3.46 5.59 6.30
C ALA A 163 -2.39 6.37 5.52
N ILE A 164 -2.27 6.12 4.22
CA ILE A 164 -1.25 6.76 3.37
C ILE A 164 -1.90 7.72 2.36
N GLY A 165 -1.34 8.94 2.32
CA GLY A 165 -1.86 10.07 1.58
C GLY A 165 -2.97 10.83 2.28
N THR A 166 -3.12 12.09 1.91
CA THR A 166 -4.13 13.03 2.44
C THR A 166 -5.56 12.48 2.30
N CYS A 167 -5.84 11.73 1.23
CA CYS A 167 -7.14 11.08 1.03
C CYS A 167 -7.47 10.07 2.14
N ALA A 168 -6.53 9.18 2.49
CA ALA A 168 -6.76 8.19 3.54
C ALA A 168 -6.72 8.79 4.94
N THR A 169 -5.85 9.77 5.16
CA THR A 169 -5.61 10.36 6.48
C THR A 169 -6.67 11.38 6.90
N TRP A 170 -7.20 12.15 5.95
CA TRP A 170 -8.13 13.26 6.22
C TRP A 170 -9.36 13.29 5.31
N GLY A 171 -9.54 12.26 4.48
CA GLY A 171 -10.59 12.24 3.45
C GLY A 171 -10.16 12.90 2.14
N GLY A 172 -9.36 13.97 2.17
CA GLY A 172 -8.79 14.62 0.98
C GLY A 172 -9.80 15.03 -0.10
N ILE A 173 -9.36 15.06 -1.37
CA ILE A 173 -10.19 15.50 -2.51
C ILE A 173 -11.51 14.71 -2.61
N PRO A 174 -11.54 13.36 -2.45
CA PRO A 174 -12.81 12.63 -2.50
C PRO A 174 -13.82 13.05 -1.43
N SER A 175 -13.37 13.61 -0.29
CA SER A 175 -14.22 14.12 0.79
C SER A 175 -14.54 15.61 0.71
N ALA A 176 -14.10 16.30 -0.34
CA ALA A 176 -14.38 17.72 -0.53
C ALA A 176 -15.90 18.00 -0.58
N GLU A 177 -16.25 19.27 -0.40
CA GLU A 177 -17.64 19.73 -0.39
C GLU A 177 -18.40 19.27 -1.65
N GLY A 178 -19.61 18.75 -1.46
CA GLY A 178 -20.45 18.24 -2.54
C GLY A 178 -20.17 16.78 -2.94
N ASN A 179 -19.28 16.06 -2.27
CA ASN A 179 -19.04 14.66 -2.58
C ASN A 179 -20.31 13.79 -2.36
N PRO A 180 -20.69 12.95 -3.33
CA PRO A 180 -21.89 12.11 -3.23
C PRO A 180 -21.65 10.77 -2.53
N THR A 181 -20.40 10.47 -2.17
CA THR A 181 -19.98 9.14 -1.68
C THR A 181 -19.86 9.06 -0.16
N GLY A 182 -20.00 10.18 0.55
CA GLY A 182 -19.77 10.24 2.00
C GLY A 182 -18.32 9.90 2.36
N ALA A 183 -17.37 10.23 1.48
CA ALA A 183 -15.96 9.91 1.65
C ALA A 183 -15.40 10.44 2.97
N MET A 184 -14.60 9.63 3.67
CA MET A 184 -14.03 9.96 4.96
C MET A 184 -12.60 9.41 5.13
N SER A 185 -11.94 9.83 6.20
CA SER A 185 -10.64 9.27 6.57
C SER A 185 -10.75 7.85 7.16
N VAL A 186 -9.64 7.13 7.19
CA VAL A 186 -9.53 5.84 7.89
C VAL A 186 -9.82 6.00 9.39
N MET A 187 -9.43 7.12 9.99
CA MET A 187 -9.71 7.40 11.40
C MET A 187 -11.19 7.61 11.67
N ASP A 188 -11.90 8.32 10.79
CA ASP A 188 -13.35 8.52 10.92
C ASP A 188 -14.09 7.20 10.73
N PHE A 189 -13.62 6.36 9.79
CA PHE A 189 -14.20 5.06 9.53
C PHE A 189 -14.01 4.06 10.69
N LEU A 190 -12.78 3.94 11.23
CA LEU A 190 -12.47 3.00 12.31
C LEU A 190 -12.85 3.55 13.70
N GLY A 191 -12.99 4.87 13.83
CA GLY A 191 -13.28 5.57 15.08
C GLY A 191 -12.03 5.89 15.90
N LYS A 192 -12.12 6.96 16.69
CA LYS A 192 -11.04 7.50 17.54
C LYS A 192 -10.45 6.49 18.55
N ASP A 193 -11.25 5.52 18.98
CA ASP A 193 -10.88 4.54 20.00
C ASP A 193 -10.27 3.27 19.38
N TYR A 194 -10.21 3.18 18.05
CA TYR A 194 -9.57 2.06 17.35
C TYR A 194 -8.13 1.85 17.82
N ARG A 195 -7.79 0.59 18.06
CA ARG A 195 -6.42 0.13 18.28
C ARG A 195 -6.19 -1.15 17.48
N SER A 196 -5.03 -1.25 16.86
CA SER A 196 -4.54 -2.46 16.20
C SER A 196 -4.28 -3.58 17.21
N ALA A 197 -3.97 -4.79 16.73
CA ALA A 197 -3.60 -5.91 17.59
C ALA A 197 -2.36 -5.62 18.46
N PHE A 198 -1.50 -4.67 18.05
CA PHE A 198 -0.34 -4.23 18.84
C PHE A 198 -0.61 -2.96 19.66
N GLY A 199 -1.87 -2.54 19.77
CA GLY A 199 -2.25 -1.38 20.58
C GLY A 199 -1.95 -0.03 19.92
N LEU A 200 -1.68 0.01 18.62
CA LEU A 200 -1.38 1.24 17.88
C LEU A 200 -2.67 1.91 17.38
N PRO A 201 -2.78 3.24 17.41
CA PRO A 201 -3.84 3.94 16.68
C PRO A 201 -3.60 3.81 15.17
N VAL A 202 -4.50 4.39 14.35
CA VAL A 202 -4.21 4.61 12.93
C VAL A 202 -2.95 5.47 12.80
N ILE A 203 -2.00 5.02 11.99
CA ILE A 203 -0.78 5.75 11.69
C ILE A 203 -1.01 6.55 10.40
N ASN A 204 -1.04 7.87 10.51
CA ASN A 204 -1.25 8.75 9.37
C ASN A 204 0.06 9.17 8.72
N ILE A 205 0.17 8.97 7.41
CA ILE A 205 1.24 9.47 6.55
C ILE A 205 0.56 10.30 5.45
N PRO A 206 0.26 11.59 5.69
CA PRO A 206 -0.58 12.40 4.80
C PRO A 206 0.11 12.80 3.49
#